data_AF-A0A948VG89-F1
#
_entry.id   AF-A0A948VG89-F1
#
_cell.length_a   1.000
_cell.length_b   1.000
_cell.length_c   1.000
_cell.angle_alpha   90.00
_cell.angle_beta   90.00
_cell.angle_gamma   90.00
#
_symmetry.space_group_name_H-M   'P 1'
#
loop_
_entity.id
_entity.type
_entity.pdbx_description
1 polymer ?
#
loop_
_entity_poly.entity_id
_entity_poly.type
_entity_poly.pdbx_seq_one_letter_code
_entity_poly.pdbx_strand_id
1 'polypeptide(L)'
;MNEIIIKTTETFLKKKKSLLSALEYPTWNYITQTFDYIRAYEDALIFAANLLQELEKNRDKFSQKKYEENIFFIYFFVFTNLDKLDRWEDYLDSWERVLRNVKVGHKYPLDIKREVGITPYIIKESNDAIYVHFLWSLKPRKELIERKLEKKRKGKKIGNLLHAQQSELTTEEIKERFEWIVNFRSTGVYDYDPPASRQKERKRKENRETINIEPVNL
;
A
#
# COMPACT_ATOMS: atom_id res chain seq x y z
N MET A 1 4.64 7.81 -15.39
CA MET A 1 3.54 8.07 -14.44
C MET A 1 2.26 8.14 -15.25
N ASN A 2 1.28 7.28 -14.95
CA ASN A 2 0.03 7.17 -15.71
C ASN A 2 -0.73 8.52 -15.73
N GLU A 3 -1.25 8.94 -16.89
CA GLU A 3 -1.97 10.21 -17.07
C GLU A 3 -3.19 10.32 -16.13
N ILE A 4 -3.82 9.19 -15.78
CA ILE A 4 -4.93 9.11 -14.83
C ILE A 4 -4.48 9.48 -13.42
N ILE A 5 -3.26 9.13 -13.04
CA ILE A 5 -2.71 9.36 -11.70
C ILE A 5 -2.24 10.81 -11.58
N ILE A 6 -1.63 11.35 -12.64
CA ILE A 6 -1.38 12.78 -12.75
C ILE A 6 -2.70 13.54 -12.59
N LYS A 7 -3.77 13.15 -13.31
CA LYS A 7 -5.11 13.75 -13.14
C LYS A 7 -5.70 13.53 -11.75
N THR A 8 -5.43 12.41 -11.08
CA THR A 8 -5.87 12.13 -9.70
C THR A 8 -5.20 13.11 -8.73
N THR A 9 -3.88 13.12 -8.76
CA THR A 9 -3.03 13.95 -7.91
C THR A 9 -3.30 15.41 -8.20
N GLU A 10 -3.44 15.83 -9.45
CA GLU A 10 -3.86 17.18 -9.83
C GLU A 10 -5.29 17.48 -9.40
N THR A 11 -6.26 16.58 -9.55
CA THR A 11 -7.66 16.86 -9.15
C THR A 11 -7.76 17.05 -7.64
N PHE A 12 -7.05 16.25 -6.85
CA PHE A 12 -7.05 16.37 -5.39
C PHE A 12 -6.10 17.46 -4.88
N LEU A 13 -5.03 17.79 -5.60
CA LEU A 13 -4.04 18.80 -5.23
C LEU A 13 -4.18 20.12 -6.02
N LYS A 14 -5.23 20.29 -6.83
CA LYS A 14 -5.45 21.45 -7.73
C LYS A 14 -5.39 22.80 -7.02
N LYS A 15 -5.52 22.82 -5.70
CA LYS A 15 -5.41 24.01 -4.84
C LYS A 15 -4.24 24.00 -3.85
N LYS A 16 -3.44 22.93 -3.79
CA LYS A 16 -2.41 22.74 -2.77
C LYS A 16 -1.01 22.73 -3.39
N LYS A 17 -0.14 23.64 -2.94
CA LYS A 17 1.21 23.86 -3.47
C LYS A 17 2.23 22.75 -3.12
N SER A 18 1.82 21.70 -2.39
CA SER A 18 2.71 20.73 -1.75
C SER A 18 2.10 19.32 -1.75
N LEU A 19 2.89 18.30 -2.08
CA LEU A 19 2.44 16.90 -1.98
C LEU A 19 2.21 16.49 -0.53
N LEU A 20 2.86 17.14 0.45
CA LEU A 20 2.69 16.82 1.87
C LEU A 20 1.26 16.98 2.36
N SER A 21 0.49 17.83 1.70
CA SER A 21 -0.94 17.97 1.98
C SER A 21 -1.78 16.74 1.60
N ALA A 22 -1.20 15.78 0.86
CA ALA A 22 -1.79 14.47 0.63
C ALA A 22 -1.80 13.59 1.87
N LEU A 23 -0.94 13.87 2.87
CA LEU A 23 -0.89 13.13 4.14
C LEU A 23 -1.99 13.58 5.12
N GLU A 24 -2.77 14.61 4.75
CA GLU A 24 -3.87 15.10 5.57
C GLU A 24 -5.13 14.27 5.35
N TYR A 25 -5.92 14.14 6.41
CA TYR A 25 -7.28 13.61 6.29
C TYR A 25 -8.18 14.66 5.61
N PRO A 26 -9.10 14.27 4.72
CA PRO A 26 -9.36 12.91 4.20
C PRO A 26 -8.54 12.55 2.96
N THR A 27 -7.70 13.46 2.45
CA THR A 27 -6.96 13.31 1.19
C THR A 27 -6.13 12.03 1.12
N TRP A 28 -5.44 11.67 2.21
CA TRP A 28 -4.66 10.43 2.28
C TRP A 28 -5.50 9.19 1.98
N ASN A 29 -6.68 9.09 2.59
CA ASN A 29 -7.58 7.95 2.39
C ASN A 29 -8.05 7.88 0.93
N TYR A 30 -8.30 9.02 0.29
CA TYR A 30 -8.76 9.04 -1.09
C TYR A 30 -7.67 8.60 -2.06
N ILE A 31 -6.46 9.10 -1.88
CA ILE A 31 -5.33 8.74 -2.73
C ILE A 31 -5.00 7.25 -2.57
N THR A 32 -4.86 6.76 -1.34
CA THR A 32 -4.52 5.35 -1.08
C THR A 32 -5.59 4.39 -1.61
N GLN A 33 -6.88 4.70 -1.41
CA GLN A 33 -7.97 3.90 -1.98
C GLN A 33 -8.04 3.98 -3.49
N THR A 34 -7.69 5.12 -4.10
CA THR A 34 -7.64 5.23 -5.56
C THR A 34 -6.61 4.28 -6.11
N PHE A 35 -5.37 4.32 -5.61
CA PHE A 35 -4.32 3.38 -6.00
C PHE A 35 -4.76 1.93 -5.84
N ASP A 36 -5.41 1.60 -4.72
CA ASP A 36 -5.94 0.25 -4.48
C ASP A 36 -7.01 -0.17 -5.48
N TYR A 37 -7.93 0.74 -5.79
CA TYR A 37 -9.07 0.45 -6.62
C TYR A 37 -8.67 0.24 -8.09
N ILE A 38 -7.74 1.06 -8.59
CA ILE A 38 -7.18 0.90 -9.94
C ILE A 38 -5.95 -0.02 -9.99
N ARG A 39 -5.55 -0.59 -8.84
CA ARG A 39 -4.38 -1.47 -8.65
C ARG A 39 -3.05 -0.87 -9.10
N ALA A 40 -2.93 0.46 -9.09
CA ALA A 40 -1.74 1.18 -9.56
C ALA A 40 -0.63 1.21 -8.51
N TYR A 41 -0.18 0.04 -8.06
CA TYR A 41 0.74 -0.09 -6.94
C TYR A 41 2.17 0.38 -7.28
N GLU A 42 2.63 0.24 -8.54
CA GLU A 42 3.93 0.78 -8.96
C GLU A 42 3.94 2.31 -8.89
N ASP A 43 2.90 2.96 -9.42
CA ASP A 43 2.75 4.41 -9.32
C ASP A 43 2.57 4.87 -7.85
N ALA A 44 1.95 4.05 -7.00
CA ALA A 44 1.87 4.29 -5.57
C ALA A 44 3.26 4.33 -4.89
N LEU A 45 4.18 3.45 -5.30
CA LEU A 45 5.58 3.48 -4.82
C LEU A 45 6.31 4.74 -5.28
N ILE A 46 6.11 5.18 -6.52
CA ILE A 46 6.67 6.44 -7.03
C ILE A 46 6.12 7.63 -6.23
N PHE A 47 4.82 7.65 -5.97
CA PHE A 47 4.17 8.67 -5.16
C PHE A 47 4.73 8.70 -3.72
N ALA A 48 4.93 7.54 -3.09
CA ALA A 48 5.54 7.42 -1.76
C ALA A 48 6.98 7.95 -1.72
N ALA A 49 7.78 7.65 -2.75
CA ALA A 49 9.15 8.16 -2.86
C ALA A 49 9.19 9.69 -2.97
N ASN A 50 8.30 10.28 -3.77
CA ASN A 50 8.15 11.73 -3.89
C ASN A 50 7.72 12.37 -2.57
N LEU A 51 6.78 11.75 -1.84
CA LEU A 51 6.35 12.20 -0.52
C LEU A 51 7.50 12.17 0.50
N LEU A 52 8.30 11.11 0.55
CA LEU A 52 9.48 11.04 1.41
C LEU A 52 10.46 12.15 1.08
N GLN A 53 10.76 12.36 -0.21
CA GLN A 53 11.69 13.40 -0.62
C GLN A 53 11.19 14.80 -0.22
N GLU A 54 9.90 15.08 -0.40
CA GLU A 54 9.33 16.38 0.00
C GLU A 54 9.30 16.54 1.52
N LEU A 55 9.05 15.46 2.27
CA LEU A 55 9.03 15.47 3.72
C LEU A 55 10.41 15.79 4.29
N GLU A 56 11.46 15.16 3.75
CA GLU A 56 12.84 15.42 4.15
C GLU A 56 13.26 16.86 3.81
N LYS A 57 12.93 17.36 2.61
CA LYS A 57 13.22 18.75 2.20
C LYS A 57 12.56 19.80 3.09
N ASN A 58 11.45 19.45 3.76
CA ASN A 58 10.69 20.35 4.61
C ASN A 58 10.73 19.91 6.08
N ARG A 59 11.74 19.13 6.48
CA ARG A 59 11.83 18.54 7.83
C ARG A 59 11.66 19.59 8.93
N ASP A 60 12.32 20.74 8.79
CA ASP A 60 12.30 21.89 9.69
C ASP A 60 10.89 22.46 9.94
N LYS A 61 9.96 22.25 9.01
CA LYS A 61 8.56 22.73 9.13
C LYS A 61 7.67 21.84 10.00
N PHE A 62 8.17 20.70 10.45
CA PHE A 62 7.41 19.75 11.25
C PHE A 62 7.96 19.61 12.67
N SER A 63 7.04 19.52 13.64
CA SER A 63 7.39 18.97 14.95
C SER A 63 7.93 17.54 14.80
N GLN A 64 8.79 17.10 15.72
CA GLN A 64 9.31 15.72 15.72
C GLN A 64 8.18 14.70 15.62
N LYS A 65 7.13 14.87 16.43
CA LYS A 65 5.96 13.99 16.44
C LYS A 65 5.27 13.94 15.07
N LYS A 66 5.02 15.09 14.43
CA LYS A 66 4.33 15.11 13.13
C LYS A 66 5.18 14.52 12.01
N TYR A 67 6.49 14.76 12.04
CA TYR A 67 7.43 14.12 11.11
C TYR A 67 7.42 12.60 11.27
N GLU A 68 7.50 12.09 12.51
CA GLU A 68 7.44 10.66 12.82
C GLU A 68 6.13 10.00 12.34
N GLU A 69 4.99 10.64 12.59
CA GLU A 69 3.68 10.18 12.09
C GLU A 69 3.65 10.09 10.56
N ASN A 70 4.16 11.10 9.87
CA ASN A 70 4.21 11.12 8.41
C ASN A 70 5.15 10.04 7.86
N ILE A 71 6.33 9.86 8.45
CA ILE A 71 7.28 8.80 8.10
C ILE A 71 6.62 7.42 8.25
N PHE A 72 5.91 7.20 9.37
CA PHE A 72 5.17 5.96 9.59
C PHE A 72 4.14 5.70 8.49
N PHE A 73 3.30 6.69 8.16
CA PHE A 73 2.27 6.52 7.12
C PHE A 73 2.87 6.20 5.76
N ILE A 74 3.95 6.89 5.37
CA ILE A 74 4.55 6.68 4.06
C ILE A 74 5.21 5.29 3.99
N TYR A 75 5.98 4.86 4.98
CA TYR A 75 6.59 3.53 4.96
C TYR A 75 5.55 2.41 5.06
N PHE A 76 4.50 2.59 5.87
CA PHE A 76 3.39 1.64 5.88
C PHE A 76 2.76 1.49 4.48
N PHE A 77 2.60 2.60 3.76
CA PHE A 77 2.11 2.59 2.39
C PHE A 77 3.08 1.90 1.42
N VAL A 78 4.39 2.13 1.54
CA VAL A 78 5.42 1.43 0.76
C VAL A 78 5.32 -0.09 0.96
N PHE A 79 5.33 -0.55 2.21
CA PHE A 79 5.24 -1.98 2.54
C PHE A 79 3.95 -2.62 2.01
N THR A 80 2.83 -1.89 2.11
CA THR A 80 1.55 -2.36 1.59
C THR A 80 1.59 -2.57 0.08
N ASN A 81 2.16 -1.63 -0.67
CA ASN A 81 2.22 -1.72 -2.14
C ASN A 81 3.24 -2.76 -2.61
N LEU A 82 4.38 -2.92 -1.93
CA LEU A 82 5.35 -3.98 -2.26
C LEU A 82 4.74 -5.38 -2.10
N ASP A 83 3.94 -5.59 -1.05
CA ASP A 83 3.24 -6.86 -0.85
C ASP A 83 2.14 -7.08 -1.91
N LYS A 84 1.39 -6.03 -2.28
CA LYS A 84 0.38 -6.11 -3.36
C LYS A 84 0.98 -6.32 -4.75
N LEU A 85 2.23 -5.95 -4.97
CA LEU A 85 2.99 -6.29 -6.17
C LEU A 85 3.65 -7.67 -6.11
N ASP A 86 3.48 -8.39 -5.00
CA ASP A 86 4.16 -9.66 -4.72
C ASP A 86 5.70 -9.56 -4.80
N ARG A 87 6.25 -8.34 -4.61
CA ARG A 87 7.68 -8.02 -4.57
C ARG A 87 8.24 -8.25 -3.17
N TRP A 88 8.14 -9.49 -2.70
CA TRP A 88 8.47 -9.86 -1.32
C TRP A 88 9.96 -9.72 -0.98
N GLU A 89 10.84 -9.94 -1.95
CA GLU A 89 12.27 -9.69 -1.80
C GLU A 89 12.53 -8.20 -1.53
N ASP A 90 11.96 -7.30 -2.36
CA ASP A 90 12.08 -5.85 -2.18
C ASP A 90 11.44 -5.35 -0.88
N TYR A 91 10.35 -5.99 -0.44
CA TYR A 91 9.73 -5.74 0.87
C TYR A 91 10.73 -5.96 2.00
N LEU A 92 11.42 -7.11 2.00
CA LEU A 92 12.36 -7.47 3.06
C LEU A 92 13.62 -6.60 3.00
N ASP A 93 14.13 -6.29 1.81
CA ASP A 93 15.27 -5.38 1.66
C ASP A 93 14.93 -3.97 2.17
N SER A 94 13.72 -3.49 1.84
CA SER A 94 13.22 -2.21 2.34
C SER A 94 13.05 -2.23 3.87
N TRP A 95 12.54 -3.33 4.43
CA TRP A 95 12.40 -3.50 5.87
C TRP A 95 13.73 -3.33 6.61
N GLU A 96 14.76 -4.05 6.16
CA GLU A 96 16.09 -4.02 6.78
C GLU A 96 16.75 -2.64 6.63
N ARG A 97 16.54 -1.95 5.51
CA ARG A 97 17.02 -0.57 5.33
C ARG A 97 16.33 0.39 6.29
N VAL A 98 15.00 0.30 6.41
CA VAL A 98 14.22 1.16 7.31
C VAL A 98 14.61 0.92 8.77
N LEU A 99 14.68 -0.35 9.21
CA LEU A 99 15.07 -0.68 10.59
C LEU A 99 16.45 -0.12 10.98
N ARG A 100 17.40 -0.17 10.03
CA ARG A 100 18.76 0.35 10.25
C ARG A 100 18.80 1.88 10.28
N ASN A 101 18.15 2.54 9.33
CA ASN A 101 18.39 3.96 9.04
C ASN A 101 17.33 4.92 9.60
N VAL A 102 16.13 4.42 9.89
CA VAL A 102 15.02 5.23 10.39
C VAL A 102 14.92 5.00 11.89
N LYS A 103 14.90 6.06 12.70
CA LYS A 103 14.78 5.99 14.16
C LYS A 103 13.48 6.62 14.63
N VAL A 104 12.39 6.12 14.08
CA VAL A 104 11.02 6.54 14.39
C VAL A 104 10.32 5.41 15.14
N GLY A 105 9.62 5.75 16.22
CA GLY A 105 8.99 4.77 17.08
C GLY A 105 8.01 5.36 18.06
N HIS A 106 7.42 4.51 18.88
CA HIS A 106 6.48 4.90 19.92
C HIS A 106 7.08 4.70 21.31
N LYS A 107 6.67 5.54 22.26
CA LYS A 107 7.01 5.40 23.67
C LYS A 107 6.13 4.31 24.29
N TYR A 108 6.74 3.37 24.98
CA TYR A 108 6.07 2.33 25.75
C TYR A 108 6.59 2.31 27.20
N PRO A 109 5.79 1.83 28.16
CA PRO A 109 6.29 1.56 29.50
C PRO A 109 7.35 0.43 29.50
N LEU A 110 8.17 0.33 30.55
CA LEU A 110 9.29 -0.62 30.60
C LEU A 110 8.87 -2.10 30.62
N ASP A 111 7.65 -2.42 31.05
CA ASP A 111 7.14 -3.79 31.15
C ASP A 111 7.05 -4.50 29.80
N ILE A 112 6.82 -3.73 28.71
CA ILE A 112 6.75 -4.27 27.35
C ILE A 112 8.05 -4.94 26.91
N LYS A 113 9.19 -4.70 27.57
CA LYS A 113 10.46 -5.40 27.29
C LYS A 113 10.36 -6.92 27.45
N ARG A 114 9.36 -7.41 28.16
CA ARG A 114 9.08 -8.84 28.33
C ARG A 114 8.48 -9.47 27.07
N GLU A 115 7.99 -8.67 26.12
CA GLU A 115 7.42 -9.15 24.87
C GLU A 115 8.47 -9.83 23.98
N VAL A 116 8.09 -10.98 23.42
CA VAL A 116 9.01 -11.82 22.64
C VAL A 116 9.39 -11.12 21.33
N GLY A 117 10.70 -10.94 21.14
CA GLY A 117 11.26 -10.39 19.90
C GLY A 117 11.15 -8.87 19.76
N ILE A 118 10.88 -8.14 20.85
CA ILE A 118 10.89 -6.68 20.86
C ILE A 118 12.31 -6.08 20.84
N THR A 119 13.30 -6.80 21.40
CA THR A 119 14.67 -6.32 21.58
C THR A 119 15.32 -5.73 20.31
N PRO A 120 15.20 -6.34 19.12
CA PRO A 120 15.78 -5.78 17.89
C PRO A 120 15.17 -4.43 17.46
N TYR A 121 14.02 -4.06 18.02
CA TYR A 121 13.27 -2.86 17.67
C TYR A 121 13.42 -1.74 18.72
N ILE A 122 14.16 -1.96 19.82
CA ILE A 122 14.38 -0.90 20.82
C ILE A 122 15.33 0.14 20.22
N ILE A 123 14.88 1.39 20.11
CA ILE A 123 15.66 2.53 19.62
C ILE A 123 16.50 3.11 20.76
N LYS A 124 15.85 3.35 21.91
CA LYS A 124 16.48 3.87 23.13
C LYS A 124 15.65 3.53 24.35
N GLU A 125 16.28 3.61 25.51
CA GLU A 125 15.68 3.35 26.82
C GLU A 125 15.94 4.54 27.75
N SER A 126 14.95 4.86 28.59
CA SER A 126 15.04 5.80 29.70
C SER A 126 14.65 5.09 30.99
N ASN A 127 14.78 5.79 32.13
CA ASN A 127 14.45 5.23 33.45
C ASN A 127 12.96 4.85 33.61
N ASP A 128 12.08 5.42 32.79
CA ASP A 128 10.62 5.27 32.88
C ASP A 128 10.00 4.58 31.65
N ALA A 129 10.74 4.41 30.56
CA ALA A 129 10.17 3.98 29.30
C ALA A 129 11.19 3.42 28.30
N ILE A 130 10.67 2.72 27.30
CA ILE A 130 11.42 2.38 26.10
C ILE A 130 10.78 3.02 24.86
N TYR A 131 11.62 3.33 23.88
CA TYR A 131 11.18 3.79 22.56
C TYR A 131 11.37 2.65 21.57
N VAL A 132 10.28 2.19 20.98
CA VAL A 132 10.26 0.99 20.13
C VAL A 132 9.95 1.40 18.70
N HIS A 133 10.78 0.95 17.77
CA HIS A 133 10.68 1.21 16.34
C HIS A 133 9.31 0.79 15.81
N PHE A 134 8.68 1.62 14.98
CA PHE A 134 7.31 1.40 14.50
C PHE A 134 7.12 0.05 13.79
N LEU A 135 8.17 -0.45 13.12
CA LEU A 135 8.20 -1.76 12.47
C LEU A 135 7.87 -2.94 13.41
N TRP A 136 8.05 -2.80 14.73
CA TRP A 136 7.64 -3.85 15.66
C TRP A 136 6.15 -4.19 15.52
N SER A 137 5.30 -3.18 15.32
CA SER A 137 3.85 -3.37 15.10
C SER A 137 3.53 -4.08 13.77
N LEU A 138 4.47 -4.04 12.80
CA LEU A 138 4.32 -4.66 11.49
C LEU A 138 4.97 -6.05 11.41
N LYS A 139 5.62 -6.51 12.49
CA LYS A 139 6.34 -7.80 12.56
C LYS A 139 5.48 -8.99 12.08
N PRO A 140 4.19 -9.13 12.47
CA PRO A 140 3.37 -10.24 11.99
C PRO A 140 3.22 -10.28 10.45
N ARG A 141 3.22 -9.10 9.81
CA ARG A 141 3.16 -9.03 8.34
C ARG A 141 4.50 -9.42 7.72
N LYS A 142 5.64 -8.98 8.26
CA LYS A 142 6.97 -9.44 7.82
C LYS A 142 7.08 -10.97 7.87
N GLU A 143 6.70 -11.58 9.00
CA GLU A 143 6.75 -13.04 9.15
C GLU A 143 5.86 -13.75 8.11
N LEU A 144 4.72 -13.17 7.75
CA LEU A 144 3.87 -13.68 6.68
C LEU A 144 4.54 -13.55 5.30
N ILE A 145 5.22 -12.44 5.02
CA ILE A 145 5.98 -12.23 3.78
C ILE A 145 7.14 -13.22 3.66
N GLU A 146 7.90 -13.44 4.74
CA GLU A 146 8.97 -14.44 4.79
C GLU A 146 8.44 -15.85 4.46
N ARG A 147 7.29 -16.23 5.04
CA ARG A 147 6.63 -17.51 4.73
C ARG A 147 6.18 -17.61 3.28
N LYS A 148 5.65 -16.53 2.70
CA LYS A 148 5.25 -16.49 1.28
C LYS A 148 6.47 -16.67 0.37
N LEU A 149 7.55 -15.95 0.63
CA LEU A 149 8.80 -16.02 -0.13
C LEU A 149 9.46 -17.39 -0.03
N GLU A 150 9.48 -17.99 1.15
CA GLU A 150 10.02 -19.33 1.36
C GLU A 150 9.23 -20.40 0.58
N LYS A 151 7.89 -20.28 0.53
CA LYS A 151 7.05 -21.16 -0.30
C LYS A 151 7.39 -21.02 -1.79
N LYS A 152 7.57 -19.77 -2.27
CA LYS A 152 7.97 -19.47 -3.66
C LYS A 152 9.32 -20.09 -4.01
N ARG A 153 10.33 -19.91 -3.14
CA ARG A 153 11.68 -20.49 -3.32
C ARG A 153 11.66 -22.01 -3.36
N LYS A 154 10.76 -22.65 -2.61
CA LYS A 154 10.54 -24.10 -2.62
C LYS A 154 9.72 -24.61 -3.82
N GLY A 155 9.35 -23.76 -4.77
CA GLY A 155 8.52 -24.13 -5.92
C GLY A 155 7.10 -24.57 -5.57
N LYS A 156 6.62 -24.27 -4.35
CA LYS A 156 5.27 -24.64 -3.93
C LYS A 156 4.25 -23.73 -4.62
N LYS A 157 3.06 -24.26 -4.94
CA LYS A 157 1.99 -23.50 -5.57
C LYS A 157 1.63 -22.28 -4.71
N ILE A 158 1.75 -21.09 -5.32
CA ILE A 158 1.55 -19.78 -4.69
C ILE A 158 0.26 -19.10 -5.18
N GLY A 159 -0.49 -19.70 -6.12
CA GLY A 159 -1.53 -19.03 -6.90
C GLY A 159 -2.60 -18.29 -6.07
N ASN A 160 -3.05 -18.85 -4.94
CA ASN A 160 -4.05 -18.19 -4.09
C ASN A 160 -3.46 -17.08 -3.18
N LEU A 161 -2.14 -16.88 -3.22
CA LEU A 161 -1.41 -15.91 -2.39
C LEU A 161 -0.96 -14.68 -3.19
N LEU A 162 -1.04 -14.74 -4.53
CA LEU A 162 -0.74 -13.63 -5.41
C LEU A 162 -1.90 -12.64 -5.43
N HIS A 163 -1.56 -11.36 -5.51
CA HIS A 163 -2.54 -10.30 -5.62
C HIS A 163 -2.89 -10.03 -7.08
N ALA A 164 -4.11 -9.57 -7.29
CA ALA A 164 -4.53 -9.16 -8.62
C ALA A 164 -3.77 -7.89 -9.04
N GLN A 165 -3.22 -7.91 -10.25
CA GLN A 165 -2.36 -6.86 -10.79
C GLN A 165 -3.14 -5.87 -11.66
N GLN A 166 -2.54 -4.70 -11.92
CA GLN A 166 -3.12 -3.71 -12.85
C GLN A 166 -3.13 -4.21 -14.29
N SER A 167 -2.17 -5.05 -14.68
CA SER A 167 -2.10 -5.66 -16.02
C SER A 167 -3.29 -6.58 -16.33
N GLU A 168 -4.07 -6.97 -15.31
CA GLU A 168 -5.33 -7.71 -15.48
C GLU A 168 -6.54 -6.78 -15.73
N LEU A 169 -6.32 -5.47 -15.83
CA LEU A 169 -7.35 -4.47 -16.11
C LEU A 169 -7.13 -3.88 -17.50
N THR A 170 -8.22 -3.70 -18.25
CA THR A 170 -8.15 -2.90 -19.48
C THR A 170 -8.06 -1.41 -19.15
N THR A 171 -7.63 -0.59 -20.11
CA THR A 171 -7.58 0.87 -19.97
C THR A 171 -8.96 1.44 -19.63
N GLU A 172 -10.02 0.92 -20.26
CA GLU A 172 -11.41 1.31 -20.01
C GLU A 172 -11.82 0.98 -18.59
N GLU A 173 -11.42 -0.19 -18.07
CA GLU A 173 -11.72 -0.57 -16.68
C GLU A 173 -10.99 0.28 -15.66
N ILE A 174 -9.72 0.64 -15.93
CA ILE A 174 -8.97 1.57 -15.08
C ILE A 174 -9.67 2.92 -15.05
N LYS A 175 -10.09 3.44 -16.21
CA LYS A 175 -10.82 4.70 -16.33
C LYS A 175 -12.15 4.65 -15.60
N GLU A 176 -12.95 3.61 -15.82
CA GLU A 176 -14.25 3.43 -15.18
C GLU A 176 -14.11 3.35 -13.66
N ARG A 177 -13.13 2.59 -13.17
CA ARG A 177 -12.82 2.49 -11.74
C ARG A 177 -12.44 3.83 -11.15
N PHE A 178 -11.63 4.59 -11.89
CA PHE A 178 -11.21 5.91 -11.46
C PHE A 178 -12.39 6.89 -11.38
N GLU A 179 -13.22 6.96 -12.42
CA GLU A 179 -14.42 7.80 -12.43
C GLU A 179 -15.38 7.40 -11.31
N TRP A 180 -15.53 6.10 -11.06
CA TRP A 180 -16.34 5.58 -9.96
C TRP A 180 -15.87 6.09 -8.60
N ILE A 181 -14.56 6.01 -8.30
CA ILE A 181 -14.06 6.44 -6.98
C ILE A 181 -14.11 7.97 -6.81
N VAL A 182 -13.91 8.74 -7.88
CA VAL A 182 -14.08 10.19 -7.86
C VAL A 182 -15.53 10.57 -7.60
N ASN A 183 -16.47 9.93 -8.30
CA ASN A 183 -17.91 10.19 -8.14
C ASN A 183 -18.42 9.77 -6.76
N PHE A 184 -18.04 8.58 -6.29
CA PHE A 184 -18.39 8.10 -4.95
C PHE A 184 -18.00 9.11 -3.86
N ARG A 185 -16.81 9.72 -4.01
CA ARG A 185 -16.30 10.70 -3.04
C ARG A 185 -16.90 12.09 -3.19
N SER A 186 -17.37 12.48 -4.37
CA SER A 186 -17.97 13.79 -4.60
C SER A 186 -19.47 13.83 -4.26
N THR A 187 -20.20 12.74 -4.48
CA THR A 187 -21.67 12.72 -4.30
C THR A 187 -22.12 12.00 -3.03
N GLY A 188 -21.32 11.06 -2.50
CA GLY A 188 -21.73 10.20 -1.38
C GLY A 188 -22.94 9.29 -1.68
N VAL A 189 -23.44 9.30 -2.93
CA VAL A 189 -24.63 8.58 -3.38
C VAL A 189 -24.22 7.45 -4.32
N TYR A 190 -24.91 6.31 -4.16
CA TYR A 190 -24.71 5.05 -4.86
C TYR A 190 -25.75 4.89 -5.97
N ASP A 191 -25.33 4.94 -7.23
CA ASP A 191 -26.19 4.58 -8.38
C ASP A 191 -25.51 3.61 -9.36
N TYR A 192 -24.33 3.05 -9.02
CA TYR A 192 -23.59 2.20 -9.94
C TYR A 192 -22.91 1.02 -9.23
N ASP A 193 -23.19 -0.19 -9.72
CA ASP A 193 -22.59 -1.43 -9.24
C ASP A 193 -21.05 -1.36 -9.42
N PRO A 194 -20.23 -1.61 -8.36
CA PRO A 194 -18.80 -1.40 -8.42
C PRO A 194 -18.18 -2.19 -9.58
N PRO A 195 -17.35 -1.60 -10.46
CA PRO A 195 -16.71 -2.31 -11.57
C PRO A 195 -16.13 -3.71 -11.24
N ALA A 196 -15.67 -3.93 -10.01
CA ALA A 196 -15.20 -5.22 -9.50
C ALA A 196 -16.26 -6.35 -9.43
N SER A 197 -17.56 -6.04 -9.21
CA SER A 197 -18.65 -7.03 -9.25
C SER A 197 -18.90 -7.48 -10.69
N ARG A 198 -18.95 -6.53 -11.64
CA ARG A 198 -19.09 -6.80 -13.08
C ARG A 198 -17.94 -7.60 -13.66
N GLN A 199 -16.72 -7.45 -13.13
CA GLN A 199 -15.60 -8.33 -13.49
C GLN A 199 -15.79 -9.79 -13.04
N LYS A 200 -16.33 -10.01 -11.83
CA LYS A 200 -16.64 -11.38 -11.38
C LYS A 200 -17.70 -12.01 -12.27
N GLU A 201 -18.68 -11.23 -12.74
CA GLU A 201 -19.68 -11.70 -13.69
C GLU A 201 -19.12 -11.98 -15.08
N ARG A 202 -18.24 -11.11 -15.62
CA ARG A 202 -17.57 -11.36 -16.91
C ARG A 202 -16.71 -12.62 -16.86
N LYS A 203 -15.85 -12.79 -15.85
CA LYS A 203 -15.05 -14.02 -15.67
C LYS A 203 -15.95 -15.27 -15.53
N ARG A 204 -17.11 -15.15 -14.89
CA ARG A 204 -18.09 -16.25 -14.81
C ARG A 204 -18.74 -16.55 -16.17
N LYS A 205 -18.99 -15.54 -17.01
CA LYS A 205 -19.52 -15.72 -18.37
C LYS A 205 -18.48 -16.34 -19.30
N GLU A 206 -17.26 -15.81 -19.32
CA GLU A 206 -16.13 -16.34 -20.12
C GLU A 206 -15.82 -17.80 -19.76
N ASN A 207 -15.82 -18.14 -18.46
CA ASN A 207 -15.64 -19.52 -18.01
C ASN A 207 -16.80 -20.45 -18.39
N ARG A 208 -18.02 -19.93 -18.59
CA ARG A 208 -19.15 -20.73 -19.08
C ARG A 208 -19.08 -20.96 -20.59
N GLU A 209 -18.60 -19.96 -21.34
CA GLU A 209 -18.45 -20.05 -22.80
C GLU A 209 -17.28 -20.96 -23.20
N THR A 210 -16.18 -20.96 -22.46
CA THR A 210 -15.03 -21.85 -22.70
C THR A 210 -15.29 -23.34 -22.39
N ILE A 211 -16.27 -23.66 -21.53
CA ILE A 211 -16.68 -25.04 -21.25
C ILE A 211 -17.59 -25.61 -22.36
N ASN A 212 -18.21 -24.76 -23.18
CA ASN A 212 -19.16 -25.14 -24.24
C ASN A 212 -18.53 -25.30 -25.63
N ILE A 213 -17.20 -25.27 -25.76
CA ILE A 213 -16.54 -25.59 -27.03
C ILE A 213 -16.41 -27.12 -27.10
N GLU A 214 -17.41 -27.78 -27.70
CA GLU A 214 -17.35 -29.21 -28.00
C GLU A 214 -16.11 -29.54 -28.85
N PRO A 215 -15.45 -30.68 -28.63
CA PRO A 215 -14.38 -31.12 -29.50
C PRO A 215 -14.94 -31.34 -30.90
N VAL A 216 -14.43 -30.57 -31.86
CA VAL A 216 -14.60 -30.87 -33.28
C VAL A 216 -13.92 -32.21 -33.51
N ASN A 217 -14.71 -33.28 -33.59
CA ASN A 217 -14.23 -34.58 -34.04
C ASN A 217 -13.74 -34.41 -35.49
N LEU A 218 -12.42 -34.51 -35.67
CA LEU A 218 -11.76 -34.71 -36.96
C LEU A 218 -11.81 -36.18 -37.35
#